data_AF-A0A971LAH4-F1
#
_entry.id   AF-A0A971LAH4-F1
#
_cell.length_a   1.000
_cell.length_b   1.000
_cell.length_c   1.000
_cell.angle_alpha   90.00
_cell.angle_beta   90.00
_cell.angle_gamma   90.00
#
_symmetry.space_group_name_H-M   'P 1'
#
loop_
_entity.id
_entity.type
_entity.pdbx_description
1 polymer ?
#
loop_
_entity_poly.entity_id
_entity_poly.type
_entity_poly.pdbx_seq_one_letter_code
_entity_poly.pdbx_strand_id
1 'polypeptide(L)'
;MSACAVLRRIEKVSQRVANFLDTPGRLTPSVVNNLLGEIETVIGGVRNLPISSKEKRRILRHLQEAQVILRNGRLGLRVVERLLAVVQILQLAGFKIQNKKLPCPPGKVTVFPSNRFSTICSICP
;
A
#
# COMPACT_ATOMS: atom_id res chain seq x y z
N MET A 1 12.49 -6.81 2.23
CA MET A 1 11.14 -6.57 2.80
C MET A 1 10.16 -7.47 2.06
N SER A 2 9.33 -8.26 2.77
CA SER A 2 8.41 -9.21 2.13
C SER A 2 7.11 -8.54 1.66
N ALA A 3 6.42 -9.18 0.73
CA ALA A 3 5.11 -8.75 0.24
C ALA A 3 4.09 -8.51 1.36
N CYS A 4 3.99 -9.45 2.30
CA CYS A 4 3.06 -9.33 3.43
C CYS A 4 3.44 -8.21 4.39
N ALA A 5 4.73 -7.92 4.56
CA ALA A 5 5.14 -6.77 5.36
C ALA A 5 4.66 -5.45 4.73
N VAL A 6 4.67 -5.35 3.40
CA VAL A 6 4.10 -4.21 2.67
C VAL A 6 2.58 -4.18 2.81
N LEU A 7 1.89 -5.32 2.61
CA LEU A 7 0.43 -5.40 2.72
C LEU A 7 -0.08 -5.07 4.13
N ARG A 8 0.55 -5.61 5.19
CA ARG A 8 0.22 -5.27 6.59
C ARG A 8 0.45 -3.80 6.90
N ARG A 9 1.49 -3.18 6.30
CA ARG A 9 1.71 -1.74 6.45
C ARG A 9 0.63 -0.93 5.74
N ILE A 10 0.26 -1.32 4.52
CA ILE A 10 -0.86 -0.70 3.80
C ILE A 10 -2.13 -0.78 4.64
N GLU A 11 -2.48 -1.96 5.15
CA GLU A 11 -3.63 -2.18 6.02
C GLU A 11 -3.60 -1.28 7.26
N LYS A 12 -2.47 -1.25 7.98
CA LYS A 12 -2.31 -0.41 9.17
C LYS A 12 -2.51 1.07 8.86
N VAL A 13 -1.92 1.57 7.78
CA VAL A 13 -2.07 2.96 7.35
C VAL A 13 -3.51 3.24 6.91
N SER A 14 -4.12 2.35 6.13
CA SER A 14 -5.52 2.45 5.70
C SER A 14 -6.46 2.54 6.90
N GLN A 15 -6.30 1.67 7.90
CA GLN A 15 -7.11 1.71 9.13
C GLN A 15 -6.90 3.02 9.89
N ARG A 16 -5.65 3.47 10.00
CA ARG A 16 -5.33 4.73 10.69
C ARG A 16 -5.97 5.94 10.01
N VAL A 17 -5.94 5.99 8.67
CA VAL A 17 -6.62 7.04 7.88
C VAL A 17 -8.14 6.92 8.03
N ALA A 18 -8.69 5.70 8.00
CA ALA A 18 -10.12 5.45 8.16
C ALA A 18 -10.66 5.89 9.54
N ASN A 19 -9.88 5.72 10.61
CA ASN A 19 -10.28 6.18 11.96
C ASN A 19 -10.51 7.71 12.04
N PHE A 20 -9.93 8.49 11.13
CA PHE A 20 -10.20 9.93 11.05
C PHE A 20 -11.49 10.26 10.29
N LEU A 21 -12.15 9.29 9.64
CA LEU A 21 -13.47 9.50 9.04
C LEU A 21 -14.52 9.75 10.12
N ASP A 22 -14.41 9.10 11.27
CA ASP A 22 -15.31 9.29 12.42
C ASP A 22 -15.04 10.62 13.15
N THR A 23 -13.80 11.11 13.11
CA THR A 23 -13.37 12.33 13.82
C THR A 23 -12.47 13.23 12.96
N PRO A 24 -12.98 13.80 11.85
CA PRO A 24 -12.17 14.54 10.89
C PRO A 24 -11.51 15.80 11.49
N GLY A 25 -12.10 16.38 12.53
CA GLY A 25 -11.54 17.53 13.27
C GLY A 25 -10.24 17.24 14.02
N ARG A 26 -9.87 15.95 14.22
CA ARG A 26 -8.59 15.55 14.84
C ARG A 26 -7.43 15.46 13.85
N LEU A 27 -7.68 15.70 12.57
CA LEU A 27 -6.67 15.66 11.52
C LEU A 27 -5.81 16.94 11.55
N THR A 28 -4.87 17.00 12.49
CA THR A 28 -3.95 18.13 12.62
C THR A 28 -2.80 18.05 11.59
N PRO A 29 -2.09 19.16 11.30
CA PRO A 29 -0.93 19.13 10.41
C PRO A 29 0.17 18.13 10.84
N SER A 30 0.37 17.94 12.14
CA SER A 30 1.34 16.95 12.66
C SER A 30 0.90 15.52 12.38
N VAL A 31 -0.40 15.22 12.53
CA VAL A 31 -0.98 13.92 12.16
C VAL A 31 -0.84 13.67 10.66
N VAL A 32 -1.10 14.68 9.83
CA VAL A 32 -0.92 14.59 8.37
C VAL A 32 0.53 14.27 8.03
N ASN A 33 1.51 14.96 8.61
CA ASN A 33 2.93 14.69 8.37
C ASN A 33 3.33 13.27 8.80
N ASN A 34 2.80 12.78 9.92
CA ASN A 34 3.03 11.41 10.36
C ASN A 34 2.47 10.39 9.35
N LEU A 35 1.24 10.57 8.88
CA LEU A 35 0.63 9.71 7.87
C LEU A 35 1.39 9.76 6.54
N LEU A 36 1.88 10.94 6.11
CA LEU A 36 2.73 11.08 4.93
C LEU A 36 4.02 10.27 5.07
N GLY A 37 4.66 10.31 6.25
CA GLY A 37 5.83 9.49 6.56
C GLY A 37 5.53 8.00 6.49
N GLU A 38 4.38 7.55 7.04
CA GLU A 38 3.97 6.15 6.95
C GLU A 38 3.76 5.70 5.49
N ILE A 39 3.10 6.52 4.67
CA ILE A 39 2.91 6.26 3.23
C ILE A 39 4.27 6.21 2.50
N GLU A 40 5.23 7.06 2.87
CA GLU A 40 6.59 7.01 2.31
C GLU A 40 7.29 5.67 2.64
N THR A 41 7.08 5.13 3.84
CA THR A 41 7.61 3.79 4.16
C THR A 41 6.96 2.69 3.32
N VAL A 42 5.67 2.81 2.99
CA VAL A 42 4.98 1.90 2.07
C VAL A 42 5.58 2.01 0.67
N ILE A 43 5.80 3.23 0.18
CA ILE A 43 6.48 3.51 -1.09
C ILE A 43 7.86 2.85 -1.14
N GLY A 44 8.67 3.02 -0.10
CA GLY A 44 9.97 2.35 0.03
C GLY A 44 9.85 0.82 0.01
N GLY A 45 8.84 0.27 0.69
CA GLY A 45 8.53 -1.16 0.65
C GLY A 45 8.19 -1.67 -0.75
N VAL A 46 7.31 -0.96 -1.47
CA VAL A 46 6.90 -1.29 -2.86
C VAL A 46 8.09 -1.22 -3.82
N ARG A 47 8.98 -0.23 -3.66
CA ARG A 47 10.21 -0.10 -4.47
C ARG A 47 11.07 -1.36 -4.38
N ASN A 48 11.12 -1.98 -3.21
CA ASN A 48 11.92 -3.18 -2.92
C ASN A 48 11.23 -4.49 -3.30
N LEU A 49 9.96 -4.46 -3.75
CA LEU A 49 9.27 -5.68 -4.15
C LEU A 49 9.80 -6.22 -5.49
N PRO A 50 9.95 -7.54 -5.64
CA PRO A 50 10.33 -8.20 -6.89
C PRO A 50 9.12 -8.32 -7.84
N ILE A 51 8.54 -7.17 -8.20
CA ILE A 51 7.47 -7.02 -9.20
C ILE A 51 8.00 -6.33 -10.46
N SER A 52 7.28 -6.48 -11.57
CA SER A 52 7.65 -5.84 -12.83
C SER A 52 7.74 -4.31 -12.71
N SER A 53 8.73 -3.71 -13.39
CA SER A 53 8.98 -2.26 -13.33
C SER A 53 7.78 -1.41 -13.81
N LYS A 54 6.96 -1.95 -14.72
CA LYS A 54 5.73 -1.29 -15.20
C LYS A 54 4.67 -1.22 -14.10
N GLU A 55 4.46 -2.31 -13.38
CA GLU A 55 3.48 -2.39 -12.29
C GLU A 55 3.93 -1.61 -11.07
N LYS A 56 5.21 -1.71 -10.72
CA LYS A 56 5.85 -0.93 -9.67
C LYS A 56 5.58 0.56 -9.88
N ARG A 57 5.86 1.09 -11.08
CA ARG A 57 5.59 2.49 -11.43
C ARG A 57 4.12 2.87 -11.27
N ARG A 58 3.17 2.00 -11.69
CA ARG A 58 1.74 2.27 -11.51
C ARG A 58 1.34 2.34 -10.04
N ILE A 59 1.79 1.40 -9.21
CA ILE A 59 1.48 1.38 -7.77
C ILE A 59 2.10 2.61 -7.08
N LEU A 60 3.38 2.90 -7.39
CA LEU A 60 4.07 4.05 -6.84
C LEU A 60 3.40 5.38 -7.21
N ARG A 61 2.95 5.52 -8.47
CA ARG A 61 2.22 6.71 -8.91
C ARG A 61 0.95 6.93 -8.08
N HIS A 62 0.18 5.86 -7.85
CA HIS A 62 -1.02 5.95 -7.02
C HIS A 62 -0.67 6.30 -5.56
N LEU A 63 0.34 5.69 -4.96
CA LEU A 63 0.76 6.04 -3.59
C LEU A 63 1.24 7.50 -3.48
N GLN A 64 1.91 8.02 -4.50
CA GLN A 64 2.28 9.44 -4.59
C GLN A 64 1.05 10.35 -4.75
N GLU A 65 0.07 9.95 -5.56
CA GLU A 65 -1.23 10.65 -5.66
C GLU A 65 -1.91 10.74 -4.27
N ALA A 66 -1.88 9.66 -3.47
CA ALA A 66 -2.41 9.69 -2.11
C ALA A 66 -1.65 10.68 -1.19
N GLN A 67 -0.32 10.76 -1.28
CA GLN A 67 0.45 11.75 -0.52
C GLN A 67 0.05 13.19 -0.90
N VAL A 68 -0.12 13.46 -2.20
CA VAL A 68 -0.52 14.78 -2.68
C VAL A 68 -1.92 15.14 -2.18
N ILE A 69 -2.88 14.21 -2.25
CA ILE A 69 -4.25 14.41 -1.76
C ILE A 69 -4.24 14.67 -0.25
N LEU A 70 -3.45 13.92 0.52
CA LEU A 70 -3.39 14.06 1.97
C LEU A 70 -2.69 15.37 2.40
N ARG A 71 -1.62 15.78 1.70
CA ARG A 71 -0.84 16.97 2.02
C ARG A 71 -1.54 18.27 1.67
N ASN A 72 -2.04 18.36 0.43
CA ASN A 72 -2.51 19.62 -0.12
C ASN A 72 -4.05 19.66 -0.19
N GLY A 73 -4.70 18.50 -0.21
CA GLY A 73 -6.05 18.39 -0.73
C GLY A 73 -6.10 18.64 -2.23
N ARG A 74 -7.05 18.02 -2.92
CA ARG A 74 -7.47 18.56 -4.22
C ARG A 74 -8.30 19.81 -3.96
N LEU A 75 -8.10 20.85 -4.78
CA LEU A 75 -8.98 22.02 -4.83
C LEU A 75 -10.44 21.55 -4.85
N GLY A 76 -11.19 21.91 -3.80
CA GLY A 76 -12.62 21.59 -3.67
C GLY A 76 -13.00 20.35 -2.85
N LEU A 77 -12.06 19.47 -2.45
CA LEU A 77 -12.41 18.32 -1.61
C LEU A 77 -12.51 18.68 -0.12
N ARG A 78 -13.62 18.29 0.51
CA ARG A 78 -13.81 18.29 1.97
C ARG A 78 -12.86 17.28 2.63
N VAL A 79 -12.57 17.46 3.92
CA VAL A 79 -11.62 16.61 4.67
C VAL A 79 -11.99 15.12 4.56
N VAL A 80 -13.27 14.79 4.72
CA VAL A 80 -13.78 13.41 4.60
C VAL A 80 -13.52 12.83 3.21
N GLU A 81 -13.78 13.59 2.14
CA GLU A 81 -13.55 13.14 0.77
C GLU A 81 -12.06 12.91 0.48
N ARG A 82 -11.19 13.74 1.04
CA ARG A 82 -9.73 13.54 0.97
C ARG A 82 -9.32 12.22 1.63
N LEU A 83 -9.81 11.97 2.84
CA LEU A 83 -9.51 10.74 3.59
C LEU A 83 -10.04 9.51 2.87
N LEU A 84 -11.27 9.54 2.35
CA LEU A 84 -11.85 8.46 1.55
C LEU A 84 -11.02 8.18 0.30
N ALA A 85 -10.61 9.21 -0.44
CA ALA A 85 -9.77 9.04 -1.62
C ALA A 85 -8.42 8.39 -1.27
N VAL A 86 -7.78 8.79 -0.17
CA VAL A 86 -6.52 8.20 0.30
C VAL A 86 -6.72 6.72 0.66
N VAL A 87 -7.80 6.38 1.39
CA VAL A 87 -8.11 4.99 1.76
C VAL A 87 -8.33 4.13 0.51
N GLN A 88 -9.12 4.59 -0.45
CA GLN A 88 -9.39 3.87 -1.71
C GLN A 88 -8.11 3.61 -2.51
N ILE A 89 -7.22 4.60 -2.58
CA ILE A 89 -5.93 4.45 -3.27
C ILE A 89 -5.05 3.40 -2.58
N LEU A 90 -4.96 3.44 -1.25
CA LEU A 90 -4.20 2.47 -0.46
C LEU A 90 -4.76 1.05 -0.64
N GLN A 91 -6.08 0.88 -0.60
CA GLN A 91 -6.76 -0.40 -0.86
C GLN A 91 -6.47 -0.91 -2.27
N LEU A 92 -6.55 -0.05 -3.29
CA LEU A 92 -6.23 -0.41 -4.68
C LEU A 92 -4.77 -0.85 -4.83
N ALA A 93 -3.84 -0.16 -4.15
CA ALA A 93 -2.44 -0.54 -4.11
C ALA A 93 -2.24 -1.90 -3.44
N GLY A 94 -2.91 -2.14 -2.31
CA GLY A 94 -2.92 -3.42 -1.60
C GLY A 94 -3.44 -4.56 -2.49
N PHE A 95 -4.60 -4.40 -3.10
CA PHE A 95 -5.20 -5.38 -4.01
C PHE A 95 -4.29 -5.70 -5.21
N LYS A 96 -3.64 -4.67 -5.78
CA LYS A 96 -2.68 -4.85 -6.88
C LYS A 96 -1.42 -5.60 -6.46
N ILE A 97 -1.00 -5.52 -5.20
CA ILE A 97 0.14 -6.27 -4.65
C ILE A 97 -0.28 -7.69 -4.28
N GLN A 98 -1.45 -7.87 -3.65
CA GLN A 98 -1.96 -9.17 -3.20
C GLN A 98 -2.18 -10.14 -4.36
N ASN A 99 -2.70 -9.65 -5.48
CA ASN A 99 -2.94 -10.46 -6.68
C ASN A 99 -1.66 -10.80 -7.47
N LYS A 100 -0.46 -10.52 -6.93
CA LYS A 100 0.80 -10.80 -7.63
C LYS A 100 1.42 -12.09 -7.16
N LYS A 101 1.78 -12.88 -8.17
CA LYS A 101 2.66 -14.03 -8.06
C LYS A 101 4.06 -13.53 -7.72
N LEU A 102 4.38 -13.47 -6.43
CA LEU A 102 5.67 -13.03 -5.93
C LEU A 102 6.58 -14.23 -5.67
N PRO A 103 7.88 -14.12 -5.97
CA PRO A 103 8.83 -15.14 -5.60
C PRO A 103 8.81 -15.30 -4.08
N CYS A 104 8.81 -16.56 -3.65
CA CYS A 104 8.85 -16.96 -2.27
C CYS A 104 10.10 -16.37 -1.61
N PRO A 105 10.02 -16.03 -0.32
CA PRO A 105 11.21 -15.74 0.45
C PRO A 105 12.20 -16.93 0.39
N PRO A 106 13.51 -16.67 0.41
CA PRO A 106 14.51 -17.74 0.40
C PRO A 106 14.24 -18.74 1.55
N GLY A 107 14.25 -20.03 1.24
CA GLY A 107 13.93 -21.11 2.19
C GLY A 107 12.49 -21.64 2.15
N LYS A 108 11.58 -21.04 1.37
CA LYS A 108 10.27 -21.64 1.06
C LYS A 108 10.16 -21.84 -0.45
N VAL A 109 10.21 -23.08 -0.92
CA VAL A 109 9.92 -23.42 -2.33
C VAL A 109 8.74 -24.39 -2.32
N THR A 110 7.62 -24.00 -2.92
CA THR A 110 6.50 -24.90 -3.17
C THR A 110 6.78 -25.69 -4.44
N VAL A 111 7.29 -26.91 -4.28
CA VAL A 111 7.46 -27.86 -5.38
C VAL A 111 6.16 -28.64 -5.51
N PHE A 112 5.41 -28.42 -6.59
CA PHE A 112 4.27 -29.28 -6.91
C PHE A 112 4.79 -30.47 -7.72
N PRO A 113 4.42 -31.72 -7.38
CA PRO A 113 4.97 -32.93 -8.01
C PRO A 113 4.62 -33.09 -9.50
N SER A 114 3.77 -32.23 -10.07
CA SER A 114 3.25 -32.35 -11.43
C SER A 114 3.51 -31.15 -12.35
N ASN A 115 4.24 -30.10 -11.94
CA ASN A 115 4.61 -29.01 -12.86
C ASN A 115 5.86 -28.22 -12.43
N ARG A 116 6.57 -27.68 -13.44
CA ARG A 116 7.81 -26.88 -13.38
C ARG A 116 8.01 -26.13 -12.05
N PHE A 117 9.23 -26.18 -11.51
CA PHE A 117 9.66 -25.45 -10.31
C PHE A 117 9.07 -24.04 -10.26
N SER A 118 8.04 -23.86 -9.43
CA SER A 118 7.38 -22.58 -9.21
C SER A 118 7.89 -22.02 -7.90
N THR A 119 8.76 -21.02 -7.97
CA THR A 119 9.19 -20.26 -6.80
C THR A 119 8.14 -19.24 -6.36
N ILE A 120 6.88 -19.36 -6.80
CA ILE A 120 5.83 -18.40 -6.52
C ILE A 120 5.01 -18.89 -5.32
N CYS A 121 4.88 -18.04 -4.30
CA CYS A 121 4.12 -18.36 -3.09
C CYS A 121 2.80 -17.56 -3.01
N SER A 122 1.75 -18.15 -2.42
CA SER A 122 0.62 -17.42 -1.84
C SER A 122 1.03 -16.92 -0.44
N ILE A 123 1.74 -15.79 -0.38
CA ILE A 123 2.55 -15.45 0.80
C ILE A 123 1.68 -14.96 1.99
N CYS A 124 0.45 -14.47 1.76
CA CYS A 124 -0.37 -13.89 2.82
C CYS A 124 -1.75 -14.58 2.87
N PRO A 125 -1.98 -15.51 3.82
CA PRO A 125 -3.33 -15.87 4.23
C PRO A 125 -4.03 -14.70 4.92
#